data_AF-A0A7L4TST2-F1
#
_entry.id   AF-A0A7L4TST2-F1
#
_cell.length_a   1.000
_cell.length_b   1.000
_cell.length_c   1.000
_cell.angle_alpha   90.00
_cell.angle_beta   90.00
_cell.angle_gamma   90.00
#
_symmetry.space_group_name_H-M   'P 1'
#
loop_
_entity.id
_entity.type
_entity.pdbx_description
1 polymer ?
#
loop_
_entity_poly.entity_id
_entity_poly.type
_entity_poly.pdbx_seq_one_letter_code
_entity_poly.pdbx_strand_id
1 'polypeptide(L)'
;APIAVEVLSDMFFNSEFEAKELQKERNVVLEEIKMVDDTPDDIVHDLLSKAAYGEHSLGYPILGTQDTLKTFDEEALRSYMDRYYTGDHVVISIAGNITDEIIQSIKDIFKEVKPTTYQYEASAPRFQSELITRKKETEQAH
;
A
#
# COMPACT_ATOMS: atom_id res chain seq x y z
N ALA A 1 1.98 14.36 -22.27
CA ALA A 1 2.08 13.07 -21.56
C ALA A 1 3.52 12.56 -21.34
N PRO A 2 4.56 12.86 -22.16
CA PRO A 2 5.91 12.31 -21.95
C PRO A 2 6.44 12.53 -20.51
N ILE A 3 6.33 13.76 -20.00
CA ILE A 3 6.73 14.12 -18.63
C ILE A 3 6.01 13.29 -17.57
N ALA A 4 4.73 12.97 -17.76
CA ALA A 4 3.97 12.19 -16.78
C ALA A 4 4.45 10.73 -16.73
N VAL A 5 4.76 10.15 -17.90
CA VAL A 5 5.33 8.79 -17.98
C VAL A 5 6.70 8.77 -17.33
N GLU A 6 7.56 9.75 -17.64
CA GLU A 6 8.89 9.89 -17.05
C GLU A 6 8.84 9.99 -15.52
N VAL A 7 8.04 10.92 -14.99
CA VAL A 7 7.91 11.12 -13.54
C VAL A 7 7.37 9.87 -12.84
N LEU A 8 6.30 9.26 -13.35
CA LEU A 8 5.74 8.06 -12.73
C LEU A 8 6.72 6.87 -12.79
N SER A 9 7.46 6.74 -13.88
CA SER A 9 8.47 5.70 -14.01
C SER A 9 9.66 5.90 -13.09
N ASP A 10 10.10 7.15 -12.91
CA ASP A 10 11.21 7.49 -12.03
C ASP A 10 10.84 7.22 -10.57
N MET A 11 9.62 7.61 -10.17
CA MET A 11 9.07 7.24 -8.86
C MET A 11 9.00 5.72 -8.69
N PHE A 12 8.66 4.97 -9.74
CA PHE A 12 8.49 3.51 -9.66
C PHE A 12 9.83 2.77 -9.56
N PHE A 13 10.83 3.14 -10.37
CA PHE A 13 12.10 2.42 -10.49
C PHE A 13 13.24 3.00 -9.64
N ASN A 14 13.29 4.32 -9.50
CA ASN A 14 14.43 5.04 -8.93
C ASN A 14 14.09 5.72 -7.60
N SER A 15 13.10 5.22 -6.86
CA SER A 15 12.79 5.70 -5.52
C SER A 15 13.98 5.57 -4.57
N GLU A 16 14.34 6.69 -3.94
CA GLU A 16 15.35 6.77 -2.89
C GLU A 16 14.69 6.76 -1.50
N PHE A 17 15.08 5.80 -0.67
CA PHE A 17 14.52 5.60 0.67
C PHE A 17 15.46 6.14 1.75
N GLU A 18 15.83 7.42 1.64
CA GLU A 18 16.71 8.05 2.62
C GLU A 18 16.14 7.94 4.05
N ALA A 19 16.99 7.53 5.00
CA ALA A 19 16.56 7.28 6.39
C ALA A 19 15.84 8.48 7.05
N LYS A 20 16.23 9.72 6.70
CA LYS A 20 15.61 10.93 7.21
C LYS A 20 14.19 11.13 6.65
N GLU A 21 14.00 10.90 5.36
CA GLU A 21 12.68 11.03 4.73
C GLU A 21 11.76 9.88 5.18
N LEU A 22 12.28 8.65 5.29
CA LEU A 22 11.54 7.54 5.88
C LEU A 22 11.09 7.83 7.32
N GLN A 23 11.93 8.46 8.15
CA GLN A 23 11.54 8.85 9.51
C GLN A 23 10.42 9.90 9.53
N LYS A 24 10.47 10.88 8.63
CA LYS A 24 9.41 11.88 8.51
C LYS A 24 8.11 11.23 8.05
N GLU A 25 8.18 10.39 7.02
CA GLU A 25 7.02 9.71 6.46
C GLU A 25 6.38 8.77 7.49
N ARG A 26 7.18 8.07 8.30
CA ARG A 26 6.66 7.26 9.41
C ARG A 26 5.80 8.09 10.37
N ASN A 27 6.20 9.33 10.67
CA ASN A 27 5.40 10.20 11.53
C ASN A 27 4.10 10.63 10.84
N VAL A 28 4.12 10.88 9.52
CA VAL A 28 2.90 11.18 8.75
C VAL A 28 1.92 10.02 8.83
N VAL A 29 2.35 8.79 8.54
CA VAL A 29 1.48 7.60 8.61
C VAL A 29 1.00 7.32 10.05
N LEU A 30 1.81 7.62 11.06
CA LEU A 30 1.36 7.53 12.47
C LEU A 30 0.21 8.50 12.78
N GLU A 31 0.23 9.71 12.22
CA GLU A 31 -0.89 10.64 12.36
C GLU A 31 -2.11 10.17 11.55
N GLU A 32 -1.92 9.59 10.36
CA GLU A 32 -3.02 8.99 9.58
C GLU A 32 -3.73 7.86 10.35
N ILE A 33 -2.96 6.97 11.00
CA ILE A 33 -3.53 5.93 11.87
C ILE A 33 -4.38 6.56 12.97
N LYS A 34 -3.91 7.64 13.61
CA LYS A 34 -4.67 8.32 14.67
C LYS A 34 -5.93 8.98 14.13
N MET A 35 -5.86 9.61 12.96
CA MET A 35 -7.02 10.23 12.32
C MET A 35 -8.11 9.20 12.02
N VAL A 36 -7.75 8.06 11.43
CA VAL A 36 -8.70 6.94 11.21
C VAL A 36 -9.25 6.44 12.55
N ASP A 37 -8.38 6.30 13.56
CA ASP A 37 -8.75 5.86 14.90
C ASP A 37 -9.74 6.80 15.63
N ASP A 38 -9.72 8.09 15.29
CA ASP A 38 -10.59 9.15 15.80
C ASP A 38 -11.88 9.34 14.98
N THR A 39 -11.99 8.74 13.80
CA THR A 39 -13.15 8.81 12.90
C THR A 39 -13.96 7.51 12.96
N PRO A 40 -15.09 7.46 13.70
CA PRO A 40 -15.84 6.22 13.93
C PRO A 40 -16.34 5.52 12.66
N ASP A 41 -16.73 6.30 11.65
CA ASP A 41 -17.21 5.81 10.37
C ASP A 41 -16.11 5.22 9.49
N ASP A 42 -14.84 5.57 9.72
CA ASP A 42 -13.71 4.94 9.05
C ASP A 42 -13.27 3.67 9.81
N ILE A 43 -12.98 3.77 11.11
CA ILE A 43 -12.43 2.66 11.89
C ILE A 43 -13.38 1.45 11.97
N VAL A 44 -14.69 1.66 11.85
CA VAL A 44 -15.67 0.56 11.86
C VAL A 44 -15.41 -0.46 10.75
N HIS A 45 -14.87 -0.04 9.60
CA HIS A 45 -14.55 -0.93 8.48
C HIS A 45 -13.34 -1.83 8.77
N ASP A 46 -12.32 -1.29 9.45
CA ASP A 46 -11.18 -2.07 9.92
C ASP A 46 -11.59 -3.06 11.02
N LEU A 47 -12.41 -2.62 11.97
CA LEU A 47 -12.94 -3.49 13.03
C LEU A 47 -13.81 -4.62 12.46
N LEU A 48 -14.62 -4.33 11.44
CA LEU A 48 -15.43 -5.34 10.75
C LEU A 48 -14.53 -6.38 10.07
N SER A 49 -13.50 -5.93 9.36
CA SER A 49 -12.55 -6.82 8.68
C SER A 49 -11.81 -7.70 9.68
N LYS A 50 -11.37 -7.11 10.81
CA LYS A 50 -10.74 -7.83 11.92
C LYS A 50 -11.68 -8.86 12.55
N ALA A 51 -12.93 -8.48 12.82
CA ALA A 51 -13.94 -9.37 13.38
C ALA A 51 -14.31 -10.53 12.43
N ALA A 52 -14.29 -10.28 11.12
CA ALA A 52 -14.63 -11.26 10.10
C ALA A 52 -13.48 -12.24 9.80
N TYR A 53 -12.22 -11.79 9.86
CA TYR A 53 -11.08 -12.56 9.36
C TYR A 53 -9.95 -12.79 10.38
N GLY A 54 -10.02 -12.18 11.56
CA GLY A 54 -9.10 -12.39 12.68
C GLY A 54 -7.64 -12.11 12.31
N GLU A 55 -6.80 -13.14 12.39
CA GLU A 55 -5.38 -13.07 12.05
C GLU A 55 -5.06 -13.35 10.58
N HIS A 56 -6.07 -13.58 9.73
CA HIS A 56 -5.86 -13.66 8.29
C HIS A 56 -5.53 -12.28 7.72
N SER A 57 -4.73 -12.20 6.65
CA SER A 57 -4.27 -10.92 6.06
C SER A 57 -5.41 -9.98 5.65
N LEU A 58 -6.58 -10.52 5.27
CA LEU A 58 -7.80 -9.75 5.00
C LEU A 58 -8.39 -9.04 6.24
N GLY A 59 -7.96 -9.40 7.44
CA GLY A 59 -8.36 -8.74 8.68
C GLY A 59 -7.37 -7.69 9.17
N TYR A 60 -6.27 -7.46 8.44
CA TYR A 60 -5.27 -6.46 8.82
C TYR A 60 -5.64 -5.07 8.29
N PRO A 61 -5.48 -4.01 9.10
CA PRO A 61 -5.67 -2.64 8.62
C PRO A 61 -4.61 -2.29 7.58
N ILE A 62 -5.01 -1.54 6.55
CA ILE A 62 -4.13 -1.17 5.43
C ILE A 62 -2.93 -0.34 5.91
N LEU A 63 -3.17 0.60 6.84
CA LEU A 63 -2.11 1.42 7.46
C LEU A 63 -1.23 0.63 8.42
N GLY A 64 -1.55 -0.65 8.69
CA GLY A 64 -0.86 -1.46 9.67
C GLY A 64 -1.11 -0.98 11.11
N THR A 65 -0.12 -1.22 11.97
CA THR A 65 -0.16 -0.84 13.38
C THR A 65 1.04 0.03 13.72
N GLN A 66 0.94 0.80 14.82
CA GLN A 66 2.08 1.57 15.31
C GLN A 66 3.31 0.70 15.57
N ASP A 67 3.13 -0.57 15.96
CA ASP A 67 4.24 -1.47 16.23
C ASP A 67 4.89 -2.00 14.95
N THR A 68 4.10 -2.34 13.92
CA THR A 68 4.66 -2.73 12.61
C THR A 68 5.35 -1.56 11.91
N LEU A 69 4.84 -0.34 12.04
CA LEU A 69 5.47 0.85 11.44
C LEU A 69 6.88 1.11 11.99
N LYS A 70 7.13 0.78 13.25
CA LYS A 70 8.45 0.92 13.87
C LYS A 70 9.49 -0.04 13.27
N THR A 71 9.04 -1.16 12.69
CA THR A 71 9.95 -2.17 12.10
C THR A 71 10.24 -1.91 10.62
N PHE A 72 9.59 -0.93 9.99
CA PHE A 72 9.82 -0.65 8.57
C PHE A 72 11.10 0.17 8.38
N ASP A 73 12.03 -0.39 7.61
CA ASP A 73 13.26 0.23 7.16
C ASP A 73 13.42 0.07 5.63
N GLU A 74 14.48 0.65 5.08
CA GLU A 74 14.76 0.58 3.64
C GLU A 74 14.86 -0.87 3.14
N GLU A 75 15.49 -1.77 3.89
CA GLU A 75 15.65 -3.17 3.49
C GLU A 75 14.30 -3.88 3.42
N ALA A 76 13.43 -3.69 4.41
CA ALA A 76 12.08 -4.24 4.42
C ALA A 76 11.24 -3.73 3.23
N LEU A 77 11.33 -2.43 2.92
CA LEU A 77 10.62 -1.83 1.78
C LEU A 77 11.14 -2.37 0.44
N ARG A 78 12.47 -2.41 0.25
CA ARG A 78 13.07 -2.96 -0.98
C ARG A 78 12.75 -4.45 -1.15
N SER A 79 12.80 -5.22 -0.06
CA SER A 79 12.42 -6.64 -0.05
C SER A 79 10.95 -6.86 -0.41
N TYR A 80 10.06 -5.97 0.04
CA TYR A 80 8.66 -5.98 -0.40
C TYR A 80 8.55 -5.66 -1.90
N MET A 81 9.21 -4.60 -2.36
CA MET A 81 9.19 -4.21 -3.78
C MET A 81 9.73 -5.33 -4.68
N ASP A 82 10.85 -5.96 -4.33
CA ASP A 82 11.45 -7.03 -5.12
C ASP A 82 10.53 -8.27 -5.26
N ARG A 83 9.63 -8.50 -4.30
CA ARG A 83 8.67 -9.61 -4.35
C ARG A 83 7.42 -9.29 -5.14
N TYR A 84 6.94 -8.04 -5.09
CA TYR A 84 5.59 -7.69 -5.56
C TYR A 84 5.56 -6.67 -6.71
N TYR A 85 6.62 -5.90 -6.96
CA TYR A 85 6.72 -4.94 -8.07
C TYR A 85 7.36 -5.63 -9.29
N THR A 86 6.74 -6.72 -9.74
CA THR A 86 7.27 -7.61 -10.78
C THR A 86 6.27 -7.84 -11.92
N GLY A 87 6.73 -8.44 -13.01
CA GLY A 87 6.01 -8.50 -14.28
C GLY A 87 4.57 -9.04 -14.21
N ASP A 88 4.32 -10.08 -13.41
CA ASP A 88 2.96 -10.65 -13.28
C ASP A 88 2.02 -9.78 -12.43
N HIS A 89 2.55 -8.82 -11.68
CA HIS A 89 1.79 -7.96 -10.75
C HIS A 89 1.61 -6.52 -11.27
N VAL A 90 2.39 -6.09 -12.27
CA VAL A 90 2.38 -4.73 -12.80
C VAL A 90 1.48 -4.64 -14.02
N VAL A 91 0.51 -3.72 -13.97
CA VAL A 91 -0.37 -3.38 -15.09
C VAL A 91 -0.33 -1.88 -15.33
N ILE A 92 -0.06 -1.47 -16.58
CA ILE A 92 -0.09 -0.06 -16.98
C ILE A 92 -1.40 0.23 -17.72
N SER A 93 -2.19 1.17 -17.19
CA SER A 93 -3.46 1.60 -17.77
C SER A 93 -3.36 3.04 -18.24
N ILE A 94 -3.75 3.29 -19.50
CA ILE A 94 -3.78 4.63 -20.12
C ILE A 94 -5.09 4.82 -20.87
N ALA A 95 -5.67 6.01 -20.79
CA ALA A 95 -6.91 6.37 -21.47
C ALA A 95 -6.90 7.84 -21.91
N GLY A 96 -7.64 8.17 -22.97
CA GLY A 96 -7.74 9.53 -23.51
C GLY A 96 -7.13 9.64 -24.91
N ASN A 97 -6.52 10.79 -25.23
CA ASN A 97 -5.87 11.02 -26.51
C ASN A 97 -4.47 10.39 -26.53
N ILE A 98 -4.42 9.08 -26.78
CA ILE A 98 -3.20 8.28 -26.73
C ILE A 98 -2.60 8.15 -28.13
N THR A 99 -1.31 8.46 -28.26
CA THR A 99 -0.52 8.26 -29.48
C THR A 99 0.37 7.03 -29.36
N ASP A 100 0.77 6.46 -30.51
CA ASP A 100 1.68 5.31 -30.56
C ASP A 100 3.04 5.63 -29.90
N GLU A 101 3.47 6.89 -29.95
CA GLU A 101 4.70 7.37 -29.31
C GLU A 101 4.68 7.17 -27.79
N ILE A 102 3.53 7.45 -27.15
CA ILE A 102 3.36 7.27 -25.69
C ILE A 102 3.36 5.78 -25.36
N ILE A 103 2.69 4.96 -26.16
CA ILE A 103 2.66 3.51 -26.00
C ILE A 103 4.08 2.94 -26.10
N GLN A 104 4.85 3.40 -27.08
CA GLN A 104 6.22 2.96 -27.29
C GLN A 104 7.14 3.39 -26.14
N SER A 105 7.03 4.64 -25.67
CA SER A 105 7.76 5.13 -24.50
C SER A 105 7.48 4.29 -23.24
N ILE A 106 6.21 3.96 -22.96
CA ILE A 106 5.83 3.09 -21.85
C ILE A 106 6.45 1.70 -22.00
N LYS A 107 6.38 1.09 -23.19
CA LYS A 107 6.99 -0.21 -23.45
C LYS A 107 8.50 -0.19 -23.23
N ASP A 108 9.17 0.86 -23.70
CA ASP A 108 10.62 0.98 -23.61
C ASP A 108 11.11 1.16 -22.17
N ILE A 109 10.33 1.83 -21.33
CA ILE A 109 10.62 2.04 -19.91
C ILE A 109 10.27 0.77 -19.10
N PHE A 110 9.04 0.27 -19.22
CA PHE A 110 8.55 -0.82 -18.38
C PHE A 110 9.05 -2.22 -18.79
N LYS A 111 9.88 -2.33 -19.83
CA LYS A 111 10.65 -3.56 -20.09
C LYS A 111 11.66 -3.87 -18.97
N GLU A 112 11.99 -2.88 -18.12
CA GLU A 112 12.89 -3.03 -16.98
C GLU A 112 12.24 -3.72 -15.78
N VAL A 113 10.91 -3.89 -15.77
CA VAL A 113 10.21 -4.64 -14.71
C VAL A 113 10.76 -6.05 -14.64
N LYS A 114 11.22 -6.46 -13.45
CA LYS A 114 11.80 -7.78 -13.23
C LYS A 114 10.73 -8.87 -13.40
N PRO A 115 11.08 -10.05 -13.96
CA PRO A 115 10.18 -11.20 -13.96
C PRO A 115 9.77 -11.58 -12.54
N THR A 116 8.53 -12.02 -12.37
CA THR A 116 8.05 -12.53 -11.07
C THR A 116 8.75 -13.85 -10.74
N THR A 117 9.38 -13.89 -9.57
CA THR A 117 10.02 -15.11 -9.03
C THR A 117 9.40 -15.55 -7.70
N TYR A 118 8.71 -14.63 -7.02
CA TYR A 118 8.00 -14.89 -5.78
C TYR A 118 6.53 -15.18 -6.08
N GLN A 119 6.00 -16.27 -5.52
CA GLN A 119 4.57 -16.56 -5.54
C GLN A 119 4.04 -16.56 -4.13
N TYR A 120 3.02 -15.74 -3.89
CA TYR A 120 2.29 -15.74 -2.63
C TYR A 120 1.27 -16.87 -2.65
N GLU A 121 1.43 -17.84 -1.75
CA GLU A 121 0.42 -18.87 -1.52
C GLU A 121 -0.71 -18.29 -0.65
N ALA A 122 -1.79 -17.86 -1.30
CA ALA A 122 -2.95 -17.38 -0.59
C ALA A 122 -3.67 -18.53 0.14
N SER A 123 -3.87 -18.38 1.44
CA SER A 123 -4.74 -19.26 2.22
C SER A 123 -6.20 -18.84 2.04
N ALA A 124 -7.12 -19.80 1.97
CA ALA A 124 -8.54 -19.48 2.01
C ALA A 124 -8.91 -18.89 3.40
N PRO A 125 -9.57 -17.72 3.45
CA PRO A 125 -9.96 -17.13 4.72
C PRO A 125 -11.06 -17.96 5.38
N ARG A 126 -11.05 -18.00 6.71
CA ARG A 126 -12.17 -18.51 7.50
C ARG A 126 -12.94 -17.33 8.08
N PHE A 127 -14.21 -17.23 7.75
CA PHE A 127 -15.10 -16.22 8.33
C PHE A 127 -15.33 -16.50 9.81
N GLN A 128 -15.24 -15.46 10.62
CA GLN A 128 -15.46 -15.45 12.06
C GLN A 128 -16.64 -14.52 12.38
N SER A 129 -17.38 -14.84 13.43
CA SER A 129 -18.53 -14.07 13.88
C SER A 129 -18.23 -13.34 15.19
N GLU A 130 -17.03 -12.76 15.30
CA GLU A 130 -16.64 -12.03 16.50
C GLU A 130 -17.38 -10.71 16.60
N LEU A 131 -17.67 -10.29 17.84
CA LEU A 131 -18.23 -8.97 18.12
C LEU A 131 -17.14 -8.10 18.72
N ILE A 132 -16.66 -7.13 17.93
CA ILE A 132 -15.71 -6.13 18.41
C ILE A 132 -16.47 -4.83 18.65
N THR A 133 -16.41 -4.34 19.89
CA THR A 133 -17.00 -3.04 20.26
C THR A 133 -15.90 -2.12 20.75
N ARG A 134 -15.95 -0.87 20.28
CA ARG A 134 -15.03 0.17 20.73
C ARG A 134 -15.82 1.37 21.22
N LYS A 135 -15.49 1.86 22.41
CA LYS A 135 -16.01 3.11 22.95
C LYS A 135 -14.84 4.06 23.15
N LYS A 136 -14.85 5.18 22.44
CA LYS A 136 -13.86 6.25 22.52
C LYS A 136 -14.60 7.57 22.54
N GLU A 137 -14.13 8.54 23.31
CA GLU A 137 -14.60 9.93 23.19
C GLU A 137 -13.95 10.52 21.95
N THR A 138 -14.76 11.01 21.01
CA THR A 138 -14.27 11.57 19.76
C THR A 138 -14.13 13.09 19.91
N GLU A 139 -13.01 13.66 19.46
CA GLU A 139 -12.80 15.11 19.47
C GLU A 139 -13.50 15.81 18.28
N GLN A 140 -14.01 15.04 17.32
CA GLN A 140 -14.73 15.55 16.15
C GLN A 140 -16.25 15.43 16.37
N ALA A 141 -16.88 16.54 16.76
CA ALA A 141 -18.30 16.74 16.54
C ALA A 141 -18.45 17.40 15.16
N HIS A 142 -18.91 16.63 14.17
CA HIS A 142 -19.43 17.19 12.92
C HIS A 142 -20.92 17.51 13.06
#